data_AF-A0A1M7GC45-F1
#
_entry.id   AF-A0A1M7GC45-F1
#
_cell.length_a   1.000
_cell.length_b   1.000
_cell.length_c   1.000
_cell.angle_alpha   90.00
_cell.angle_beta   90.00
_cell.angle_gamma   90.00
#
_symmetry.space_group_name_H-M   'P 1'
#
loop_
_entity.id
_entity.type
_entity.pdbx_description
1 polymer ?
#
loop_
_entity_poly.entity_id
_entity_poly.type
_entity_poly.pdbx_seq_one_letter_code
_entity_poly.pdbx_strand_id
1 'polypeptide(L)'
;MKMKSKPNTAQFKGLKDPDAFLEGAEADRTEKPLSASAVVTTAIPLEVEEEPRRRRGRVQKIFNFSEDLADRLRDAAMSRSRETGTRVTEKDIVVEALEAHLKI
;
A
#
# COMPACT_ATOMS: atom_id res chain seq x y z
N MET A 1 5.36 0.43 53.28
CA MET A 1 5.10 0.15 51.84
C MET A 1 6.34 -0.51 51.25
N LYS A 2 6.28 -1.77 50.80
CA LYS A 2 7.39 -2.43 50.11
C LYS A 2 7.21 -2.22 48.61
N MET A 3 8.09 -1.45 47.97
CA MET A 3 8.10 -1.33 46.52
C MET A 3 8.63 -2.63 45.92
N LYS A 4 7.92 -3.17 44.90
CA LYS A 4 8.35 -4.36 44.16
C LYS A 4 9.69 -4.06 43.50
N SER A 5 10.70 -4.91 43.73
CA SER A 5 12.01 -4.76 43.12
C SER A 5 11.93 -4.90 41.60
N LYS A 6 12.91 -4.33 40.88
CA LYS A 6 12.97 -4.41 39.42
C LYS A 6 12.98 -5.89 38.98
N PRO A 7 12.24 -6.25 37.92
CA PRO A 7 12.25 -7.60 37.38
C PRO A 7 13.66 -7.97 36.89
N ASN A 8 14.07 -9.21 37.14
CA ASN A 8 15.39 -9.70 36.76
C ASN A 8 15.47 -9.88 35.23
N THR A 9 16.30 -9.08 34.58
CA THR A 9 16.53 -9.09 33.12
C THR A 9 17.73 -9.94 32.71
N ALA A 10 18.40 -10.64 33.63
CA ALA A 10 19.57 -11.47 33.33
C ALA A 10 19.30 -12.59 32.31
N GLN A 11 18.04 -13.02 32.18
CA GLN A 11 17.59 -14.01 31.20
C GLN A 11 17.50 -13.48 29.75
N PHE A 12 17.52 -12.17 29.55
CA PHE A 12 17.48 -11.56 28.20
C PHE A 12 18.86 -11.39 27.56
N LYS A 13 19.88 -12.09 28.06
CA LYS A 13 21.19 -12.20 27.41
C LYS A 13 21.19 -13.32 26.37
N GLY A 14 20.20 -13.31 25.48
CA GLY A 14 20.28 -14.12 24.28
C GLY A 14 21.25 -13.44 23.32
N LEU A 15 22.35 -14.12 22.99
CA LEU A 15 23.16 -13.77 21.83
C LEU A 15 22.22 -13.92 20.63
N LYS A 16 21.64 -12.80 20.18
CA LYS A 16 20.77 -12.80 19.01
C LYS A 16 21.69 -12.93 17.82
N ASP A 17 21.83 -14.15 17.33
CA ASP A 17 22.57 -14.42 16.10
C ASP A 17 21.92 -13.60 14.98
N PRO A 18 22.64 -12.62 14.41
CA PRO A 18 22.07 -11.74 13.37
C PRO A 18 21.73 -12.52 12.10
N ASP A 19 22.35 -13.68 11.90
CA ASP A 19 22.15 -14.56 10.75
C ASP A 19 20.82 -15.34 10.83
N ALA A 20 20.23 -15.50 12.03
CA ALA A 20 18.92 -16.12 12.19
C ALA A 20 17.80 -15.31 11.51
N PHE A 21 17.99 -14.00 11.33
CA PHE A 21 17.06 -13.16 10.57
C PHE A 21 17.15 -13.43 9.06
N LEU A 22 18.34 -13.75 8.54
CA LEU A 22 18.55 -14.06 7.12
C LEU A 22 18.00 -15.45 6.78
N GLU A 23 18.13 -16.43 7.69
CA GLU A 23 17.62 -17.80 7.49
C GLU A 23 16.08 -17.90 7.59
N GLY A 24 15.44 -17.01 8.37
CA GLY A 24 13.98 -16.97 8.50
C GLY A 24 13.20 -16.68 7.21
N ALA A 25 13.87 -16.18 6.17
CA ALA A 25 13.26 -15.93 4.85
C ALA A 25 13.07 -17.20 4.00
N GLU A 26 13.76 -18.31 4.31
CA GLU A 26 13.62 -19.57 3.57
C GLU A 26 12.49 -20.46 4.10
N ALA A 27 12.13 -20.35 5.38
CA ALA A 27 11.07 -21.15 6.00
C ALA A 27 9.66 -20.82 5.46
N ASP A 28 9.45 -19.62 4.91
CA ASP A 28 8.14 -19.19 4.37
C ASP A 28 7.91 -19.64 2.90
N ARG A 29 8.85 -20.41 2.31
CA ARG A 29 8.78 -20.83 0.90
C ARG A 29 8.44 -22.32 0.68
N THR A 30 8.29 -23.12 1.73
CA THR A 30 8.24 -24.58 1.58
C THR A 30 7.06 -25.28 2.27
N GLU A 31 5.86 -24.70 2.28
CA GLU A 31 4.62 -25.47 2.45
C GLU A 31 3.58 -25.12 1.36
N LYS A 32 3.58 -25.95 0.31
CA LYS A 32 2.58 -26.16 -0.76
C LYS A 32 1.28 -26.80 -0.19
N PRO A 33 0.19 -27.06 -0.96
CA PRO A 33 -0.27 -26.60 -2.28
C PRO A 33 -1.78 -26.21 -2.34
N LEU A 34 -2.24 -25.81 -3.53
CA LEU A 34 -3.64 -25.65 -3.94
C LEU A 34 -4.50 -26.93 -3.77
N SER A 35 -5.65 -26.83 -3.09
CA SER A 35 -6.92 -27.56 -3.37
C SER A 35 -7.94 -27.18 -2.28
N ALA A 36 -9.26 -27.14 -2.45
CA ALA A 36 -10.22 -27.02 -3.53
C ALA A 36 -11.58 -26.91 -2.82
N SER A 37 -12.52 -26.14 -3.40
CA SER A 37 -13.97 -26.27 -3.24
C SER A 37 -14.63 -25.86 -1.91
N ALA A 38 -15.46 -24.81 -1.95
CA ALA A 38 -16.92 -24.99 -2.06
C ALA A 38 -17.66 -23.65 -2.20
N VAL A 39 -18.81 -23.73 -2.88
CA VAL A 39 -20.01 -22.85 -2.83
C VAL A 39 -20.28 -21.99 -4.09
N VAL A 40 -21.09 -22.59 -4.99
CA VAL A 40 -22.29 -22.02 -5.69
C VAL A 40 -21.96 -21.03 -6.86
N THR A 41 -22.41 -21.19 -8.12
CA THR A 41 -23.72 -21.57 -8.68
C THR A 41 -23.57 -22.01 -10.17
N THR A 42 -24.39 -22.98 -10.56
CA THR A 42 -25.01 -23.30 -11.87
C THR A 42 -24.48 -22.68 -13.18
N ALA A 43 -24.30 -23.57 -14.17
CA ALA A 43 -23.88 -23.33 -15.54
C ALA A 43 -24.84 -22.47 -16.39
N ILE A 44 -24.26 -21.55 -17.17
CA ILE A 44 -24.74 -21.08 -18.49
C ILE A 44 -23.50 -20.79 -19.34
N PRO A 45 -23.32 -21.34 -20.55
CA PRO A 45 -22.23 -20.96 -21.43
C PRO A 45 -22.64 -19.70 -22.20
N LEU A 46 -22.07 -18.55 -21.83
CA LEU A 46 -22.07 -17.33 -22.63
C LEU A 46 -20.67 -17.19 -23.24
N GLU A 47 -20.54 -17.65 -24.48
CA GLU A 47 -19.47 -17.21 -25.37
C GLU A 47 -19.59 -15.69 -25.53
N VAL A 48 -18.75 -14.98 -24.81
CA VAL A 48 -18.42 -13.59 -25.11
C VAL A 48 -16.93 -13.60 -25.43
N GLU A 49 -16.62 -13.70 -26.72
CA GLU A 49 -15.40 -13.10 -27.25
C GLU A 49 -15.45 -11.60 -26.94
N GLU A 50 -14.91 -11.22 -25.79
CA GLU A 50 -14.30 -9.92 -25.64
C GLU A 50 -12.87 -10.15 -25.18
N GLU A 51 -11.97 -9.53 -25.94
CA GLU A 51 -10.53 -9.42 -25.78
C GLU A 51 -10.03 -9.61 -24.34
N PRO A 52 -8.81 -10.14 -24.14
CA PRO A 52 -8.24 -10.25 -22.81
C PRO A 52 -8.06 -8.83 -22.27
N ARG A 53 -9.07 -8.31 -21.55
CA ARG A 53 -8.99 -7.13 -20.70
C ARG A 53 -8.02 -7.54 -19.60
N ARG A 54 -6.74 -7.43 -19.95
CA ARG A 54 -5.59 -7.72 -19.08
C ARG A 54 -5.97 -7.17 -17.74
N ARG A 55 -6.06 -8.07 -16.75
CA ARG A 55 -6.32 -7.78 -15.34
C ARG A 55 -5.86 -6.36 -15.05
N ARG A 56 -6.80 -5.40 -14.95
CA ARG A 56 -6.48 -3.98 -14.86
C ARG A 56 -5.84 -3.74 -13.49
N GLY A 57 -4.55 -4.05 -13.39
CA GLY A 57 -3.74 -3.76 -12.23
C GLY A 57 -3.68 -2.25 -12.02
N ARG A 58 -3.39 -1.84 -10.78
CA ARG A 58 -3.11 -0.44 -10.49
C ARG A 58 -1.86 -0.03 -11.27
N VAL A 59 -2.00 0.94 -12.17
CA VAL A 59 -0.87 1.56 -12.89
C VAL A 59 -0.47 2.81 -12.13
N GLN A 60 0.75 2.83 -11.58
CA GLN A 60 1.32 4.00 -10.92
C GLN A 60 2.45 4.56 -11.77
N LYS A 61 2.41 5.87 -12.04
CA LYS A 61 3.50 6.61 -12.68
C LYS A 61 4.11 7.56 -11.68
N ILE A 62 5.44 7.67 -11.69
CA ILE A 62 6.21 8.57 -10.83
C ILE A 62 6.79 9.67 -11.71
N PHE A 63 6.56 10.92 -11.32
CA PHE A 63 7.08 12.11 -11.98
C PHE A 63 7.91 12.90 -10.97
N ASN A 64 9.06 13.39 -11.40
CA ASN A 64 9.87 14.30 -10.58
C ASN A 64 9.41 15.73 -10.87
N PHE A 65 9.22 16.52 -9.82
CA PHE A 65 8.92 17.94 -9.92
C PHE A 65 10.13 18.77 -9.51
N SER A 66 10.21 20.01 -9.99
CA SER A 66 11.14 20.98 -9.42
C SER A 66 10.72 21.31 -7.99
N GLU A 67 11.68 21.69 -7.15
CA GLU A 67 11.44 22.09 -5.76
C GLU A 67 10.36 23.18 -5.66
N ASP A 68 10.50 24.25 -6.45
CA ASP A 68 9.52 25.34 -6.54
C ASP A 68 8.10 24.88 -6.91
N LEU A 69 7.96 23.81 -7.69
CA LEU A 69 6.64 23.29 -8.07
C LEU A 69 6.06 22.43 -6.96
N ALA A 70 6.88 21.63 -6.29
CA ALA A 70 6.45 20.83 -5.15
C ALA A 70 5.96 21.70 -3.99
N ASP A 71 6.67 22.79 -3.68
CA ASP A 71 6.24 23.72 -2.62
C ASP A 71 4.95 24.45 -2.98
N ARG A 72 4.81 24.93 -4.23
CA ARG A 72 3.56 25.54 -4.70
C ARG A 72 2.38 24.57 -4.65
N LEU A 73 2.58 23.29 -4.99
CA LEU A 73 1.53 22.26 -4.88
C LEU A 73 1.10 22.06 -3.43
N ARG A 74 2.07 22.04 -2.50
CA ARG A 74 1.80 21.92 -1.08
C ARG A 74 1.00 23.10 -0.54
N ASP A 75 1.40 24.32 -0.89
CA ASP A 75 0.70 25.55 -0.47
C ASP A 75 -0.73 25.62 -1.04
N ALA A 76 -0.90 25.22 -2.30
CA ALA A 76 -2.21 25.14 -2.95
C ALA A 76 -3.12 24.11 -2.25
N ALA A 77 -2.59 22.93 -1.92
CA ALA A 77 -3.34 21.90 -1.19
C ALA A 77 -3.78 22.39 0.19
N MET A 78 -2.88 23.05 0.93
CA MET A 78 -3.22 23.63 2.24
C MET A 78 -4.28 24.73 2.14
N SER A 79 -4.14 25.64 1.17
CA SER A 79 -5.07 26.75 0.96
C SER A 79 -6.47 26.23 0.63
N ARG A 80 -6.57 25.33 -0.35
CA ARG A 80 -7.85 24.74 -0.76
C ARG A 80 -8.49 23.91 0.33
N SER A 81 -7.68 23.23 1.15
CA SER A 81 -8.19 22.47 2.29
C SER A 81 -8.81 23.37 3.37
N ARG A 82 -8.22 24.55 3.61
CA ARG A 82 -8.79 25.57 4.51
C ARG A 82 -10.08 26.17 3.94
N GLU A 83 -10.11 26.45 2.64
CA GLU A 83 -11.27 27.04 1.97
C GLU A 83 -12.46 26.08 1.90
N THR A 84 -12.23 24.82 1.55
CA THR A 84 -13.30 23.82 1.36
C THR A 84 -13.73 23.19 2.69
N GLY A 85 -12.92 23.33 3.75
CA GLY A 85 -13.13 22.64 5.03
C GLY A 85 -12.94 21.13 4.97
N THR A 86 -12.42 20.60 3.85
CA THR A 86 -12.14 19.18 3.63
C THR A 86 -10.66 18.99 3.32
N ARG A 87 -10.14 17.78 3.59
CA ARG A 87 -8.74 17.48 3.32
C ARG A 87 -8.52 17.38 1.80
N VAL A 88 -7.68 18.26 1.26
CA VAL A 88 -7.20 18.19 -0.13
C VAL A 88 -5.71 17.86 -0.11
N THR A 89 -5.28 16.92 -0.94
CA THR A 89 -3.87 16.53 -1.07
C THR A 89 -3.25 17.03 -2.38
N GLU A 90 -1.92 17.05 -2.46
CA GLU A 90 -1.22 17.43 -3.70
C GLU A 90 -1.61 16.50 -4.86
N LYS A 91 -1.86 15.22 -4.55
CA LYS A 91 -2.35 14.23 -5.52
C LYS A 91 -3.68 14.65 -6.13
N ASP A 92 -4.63 15.12 -5.31
CA ASP A 92 -5.96 15.48 -5.80
C ASP A 92 -5.88 16.66 -6.77
N ILE A 93 -5.05 17.65 -6.46
CA ILE A 93 -4.77 18.78 -7.36
C ILE A 93 -4.15 18.32 -8.68
N VAL A 94 -3.16 17.43 -8.62
CA VAL A 94 -2.50 16.91 -9.84
C VAL A 94 -3.47 16.10 -10.68
N VAL A 95 -4.32 15.27 -10.06
CA VAL A 95 -5.33 14.48 -10.77
C VAL A 95 -6.33 15.40 -11.47
N GLU A 96 -6.90 16.38 -10.76
CA GLU A 96 -7.85 17.33 -11.34
C GLU A 96 -7.25 18.13 -12.50
N ALA A 97 -5.99 18.58 -12.36
CA ALA A 97 -5.29 19.28 -13.43
C ALA A 97 -5.06 18.39 -14.66
N LEU A 98 -4.73 17.11 -14.45
CA LEU A 98 -4.53 16.14 -15.54
C LEU A 98 -5.86 15.78 -16.22
N GLU A 99 -6.94 15.59 -15.46
CA GLU A 99 -8.29 15.34 -15.98
C GLU A 99 -8.76 16.53 -16.83
N ALA A 100 -8.59 17.75 -16.33
CA ALA A 100 -8.90 18.97 -17.07
C ALA A 100 -8.05 19.13 -18.35
N HIS A 101 -6.76 18.78 -18.30
CA HIS A 101 -5.87 18.89 -19.46
C HIS A 101 -6.17 17.84 -20.53
N LEU A 102 -6.47 16.59 -20.12
CA LEU A 102 -6.77 15.49 -21.01
C LEU A 102 -8.23 15.48 -21.47
N LYS A 103 -9.09 16.33 -20.89
CA LYS A 103 -10.54 16.41 -21.14
C LYS A 103 -11.23 15.07 -20.87
N ILE A 104 -10.87 14.44 -19.75
CA ILE A 104 -11.45 13.18 -19.26
C ILE A 104 -12.35 13.49 -18.07
#